data_AF-A0A9J6H9M2-F1
#
_entry.id   AF-A0A9J6H9M2-F1
#
_cell.length_a   1.000
_cell.length_b   1.000
_cell.length_c   1.000
_cell.angle_alpha   90.00
_cell.angle_beta   90.00
_cell.angle_gamma   90.00
#
_symmetry.space_group_name_H-M   'P 1'
#
loop_
_entity.id
_entity.type
_entity.pdbx_description
1 polymer ?
#
loop_
_entity_poly.entity_id
_entity_poly.type
_entity_poly.pdbx_seq_one_letter_code
_entity_poly.pdbx_strand_id
1 'polypeptide(L)'
;MSPAEREAFWRSVECTVEKDVVRTDRTNPFYAGDDNPNIELMKNILLNYAACNPSLGYTQGMSDLLAPVLAEIQDESEAFWCFVGLMQRTIFVSSPKDGDMDLNLEYMRELLRTMTPRFYTHLKSQRAQHPDALELLFVHRVCGDGGPAHVGGVLVPLPDDWFHLFLGAAIVALYGGDVVDQGMRPDEMLLHFSSLAGHMDGELVLRKARGLLHQFRQLRSIPCTLASLCELCGPGMWDSGHVPVIECRRDHDGQPCPHGGVEPAEVASEAVEVDRDGGEVP
;
A
#
# COMPACT_ATOMS: atom_id res chain seq x y z
N MET A 1 29.15 -15.09 -9.56
CA MET A 1 29.79 -14.81 -8.27
C MET A 1 30.92 -15.80 -8.04
N SER A 2 32.08 -15.30 -7.64
CA SER A 2 33.20 -16.14 -7.20
C SER A 2 32.90 -16.82 -5.85
N PRO A 3 33.62 -17.90 -5.47
CA PRO A 3 33.40 -18.57 -4.18
C PRO A 3 33.57 -17.64 -2.97
N ALA A 4 34.52 -16.69 -3.04
CA ALA A 4 34.76 -15.71 -2.00
C ALA A 4 33.65 -14.66 -1.89
N GLU A 5 33.10 -14.21 -3.03
CA GLU A 5 31.93 -13.32 -3.06
C GLU A 5 30.69 -13.99 -2.47
N ARG A 6 30.50 -15.28 -2.74
CA ARG A 6 29.38 -16.05 -2.19
C ARG A 6 29.50 -16.20 -0.67
N GLU A 7 30.71 -16.44 -0.16
CA GLU A 7 30.94 -16.53 1.28
C GLU A 7 30.75 -15.18 1.98
N ALA A 8 31.24 -14.08 1.39
CA ALA A 8 31.02 -12.74 1.91
C ALA A 8 29.53 -12.34 1.91
N PHE A 9 28.80 -12.68 0.85
CA PHE A 9 27.35 -12.49 0.77
C PHE A 9 26.63 -13.26 1.88
N TRP A 10 26.97 -14.54 2.08
CA TRP A 10 26.36 -15.36 3.11
C TRP A 10 26.60 -14.84 4.52
N ARG A 11 27.82 -14.41 4.85
CA ARG A 11 28.11 -13.78 6.15
C ARG A 11 27.32 -12.48 6.35
N SER A 12 27.13 -11.70 5.28
CA SER A 12 26.32 -10.48 5.33
C SER A 12 24.85 -10.79 5.59
N VAL A 13 24.29 -11.78 4.90
CA VAL A 13 22.91 -12.24 5.08
C VAL A 13 22.70 -12.72 6.52
N GLU A 14 23.55 -13.62 7.00
CA GLU A 14 23.47 -14.17 8.34
C GLU A 14 23.53 -13.07 9.41
N CYS A 15 24.51 -12.15 9.31
CA CYS A 15 24.63 -11.04 10.25
C CYS A 15 23.41 -10.10 10.25
N THR A 16 22.77 -9.93 9.10
CA THR A 16 21.57 -9.07 8.98
C THR A 16 20.36 -9.77 9.60
N VAL A 17 20.16 -11.06 9.31
CA VAL A 17 19.10 -11.87 9.91
C VAL A 17 19.22 -11.89 11.42
N GLU A 18 20.41 -12.15 11.97
CA GLU A 18 20.63 -12.19 13.42
C GLU A 18 20.28 -10.88 14.13
N LYS A 19 20.60 -9.74 13.51
CA LYS A 19 20.22 -8.43 14.06
C LYS A 19 18.71 -8.22 14.02
N ASP A 20 18.07 -8.66 12.94
CA ASP A 20 16.66 -8.45 12.68
C ASP A 20 15.76 -9.31 13.57
N VAL A 21 16.06 -10.59 13.73
CA VAL A 21 15.22 -11.48 14.56
C VAL A 21 15.19 -11.07 16.04
N VAL A 22 16.29 -10.50 16.55
CA VAL A 22 16.37 -10.02 17.95
C VAL A 22 15.51 -8.78 18.18
N ARG A 23 15.34 -7.93 17.17
CA ARG A 23 14.50 -6.73 17.24
C ARG A 23 13.02 -7.00 16.90
N THR A 24 12.71 -8.15 16.32
CA THR A 24 11.35 -8.47 15.86
C THR A 24 10.40 -8.75 17.03
N ASP A 25 9.28 -8.03 16.99
CA ASP A 25 8.16 -7.95 17.94
C ASP A 25 8.29 -8.77 19.24
N ARG A 26 9.14 -8.28 20.15
CA ARG A 26 9.34 -8.84 21.48
C ARG A 26 8.17 -8.56 22.45
N THR A 27 7.18 -7.78 22.00
CA THR A 27 5.97 -7.51 22.77
C THR A 27 4.93 -8.63 22.61
N ASN A 28 5.01 -9.38 21.51
CA ASN A 28 4.21 -10.57 21.30
C ASN A 28 4.63 -11.69 22.27
N PRO A 29 3.70 -12.29 23.05
CA PRO A 29 3.99 -13.40 23.95
C PRO A 29 4.70 -14.58 23.27
N PHE A 30 4.46 -14.80 21.97
CA PHE A 30 5.11 -15.86 21.20
C PHE A 30 6.62 -15.66 21.07
N TYR A 31 7.10 -14.40 21.04
CA TYR A 31 8.50 -14.04 20.90
C TYR A 31 9.12 -13.46 22.19
N ALA A 32 8.34 -13.30 23.26
CA ALA A 32 8.82 -12.71 24.52
C ALA A 32 9.79 -13.65 25.27
N GLY A 33 10.63 -13.07 26.14
CA GLY A 33 11.55 -13.79 27.02
C GLY A 33 12.93 -14.09 26.43
N ASP A 34 13.95 -14.10 27.28
CA ASP A 34 15.32 -14.42 26.88
C ASP A 34 15.44 -15.88 26.40
N ASP A 35 16.34 -16.14 25.44
CA ASP A 35 16.58 -17.47 24.85
C ASP A 35 15.30 -18.17 24.31
N ASN A 36 14.39 -17.40 23.71
CA ASN A 36 13.14 -17.93 23.15
C ASN A 36 13.41 -18.79 21.88
N PRO A 37 13.01 -20.07 21.86
CA PRO A 37 13.26 -20.97 20.72
C PRO A 37 12.57 -20.54 19.42
N ASN A 38 11.50 -19.75 19.49
CA ASN A 38 10.79 -19.24 18.32
C ASN A 38 11.61 -18.20 17.55
N ILE A 39 12.58 -17.55 18.19
CA ILE A 39 13.53 -16.65 17.52
C ILE A 39 14.50 -17.46 16.65
N GLU A 40 14.96 -18.61 17.14
CA GLU A 40 15.80 -19.53 16.36
C GLU A 40 15.01 -20.17 15.20
N LEU A 41 13.75 -20.52 15.41
CA LEU A 41 12.86 -20.96 14.31
C LEU A 41 12.73 -19.90 13.23
N MET A 42 12.49 -18.64 13.61
CA MET A 42 12.44 -17.52 12.66
C MET A 42 13.76 -17.37 11.90
N LYS A 43 14.90 -17.41 12.60
CA LYS A 43 16.23 -17.35 11.99
C LYS A 43 16.42 -18.46 10.95
N ASN A 44 16.08 -19.70 11.28
CA ASN A 44 16.21 -20.85 10.37
C ASN A 44 15.38 -20.66 9.10
N ILE A 45 14.12 -20.24 9.23
CA ILE A 45 13.23 -20.01 8.08
C ILE A 45 13.81 -18.92 7.16
N LEU A 46 14.29 -17.80 7.71
CA LEU A 46 14.84 -16.69 6.93
C LEU A 46 16.14 -17.07 6.20
N LEU A 47 17.03 -17.82 6.88
CA LEU A 47 18.27 -18.31 6.27
C LEU A 47 17.98 -19.33 5.16
N ASN A 48 17.03 -20.26 5.40
CA ASN A 48 16.58 -21.21 4.39
C ASN A 48 15.97 -20.48 3.18
N TYR A 49 15.18 -19.43 3.42
CA TYR A 49 14.61 -18.63 2.33
C TYR A 49 15.69 -17.98 1.47
N ALA A 50 16.68 -17.33 2.11
CA ALA A 50 17.81 -16.72 1.41
C ALA A 50 18.63 -17.75 0.63
N ALA A 51 18.68 -19.00 1.10
CA ALA A 51 19.37 -20.10 0.41
C ALA A 51 18.64 -20.53 -0.85
N CYS A 52 17.31 -20.62 -0.75
CA CYS A 52 16.45 -20.97 -1.87
C CYS A 52 16.33 -19.84 -2.90
N ASN A 53 16.54 -18.58 -2.51
CA ASN A 53 16.40 -17.40 -3.38
C ASN A 53 17.67 -16.53 -3.38
N PRO A 54 18.83 -16.99 -3.89
CA PRO A 54 20.10 -16.27 -3.79
C PRO A 54 20.12 -14.91 -4.52
N SER A 55 19.23 -14.71 -5.49
CA SER A 55 19.12 -13.45 -6.23
C SER A 55 18.51 -12.33 -5.41
N LEU A 56 17.58 -12.66 -4.50
CA LEU A 56 16.92 -11.70 -3.61
C LEU A 56 17.60 -11.69 -2.24
N GLY A 57 17.98 -12.86 -1.75
CA GLY A 57 18.59 -13.07 -0.45
C GLY A 57 17.64 -12.73 0.69
N TYR A 58 18.18 -12.06 1.70
CA TYR A 58 17.44 -11.47 2.81
C TYR A 58 17.54 -9.95 2.72
N THR A 59 16.42 -9.25 2.83
CA THR A 59 16.35 -7.80 2.97
C THR A 59 15.78 -7.44 4.34
N GLN A 60 16.28 -6.34 4.91
CA GLN A 60 15.84 -5.85 6.20
C GLN A 60 14.31 -5.69 6.23
N GLY A 61 13.67 -6.18 7.29
CA GLY A 61 12.20 -6.14 7.44
C GLY A 61 11.46 -7.42 7.03
N MET A 62 12.14 -8.36 6.36
CA MET A 62 11.56 -9.68 6.07
C MET A 62 11.23 -10.49 7.34
N SER A 63 11.96 -10.27 8.44
CA SER A 63 11.62 -10.86 9.75
C SER A 63 10.27 -10.38 10.27
N ASP A 64 9.95 -9.11 10.06
CA ASP A 64 8.68 -8.50 10.50
C ASP A 64 7.49 -9.01 9.67
N LEU A 65 7.72 -9.41 8.41
CA LEU A 65 6.73 -10.10 7.57
C LEU A 65 6.51 -11.57 7.99
N LEU A 66 7.57 -12.26 8.41
CA LEU A 66 7.50 -13.65 8.86
C LEU A 66 6.88 -13.78 10.26
N ALA A 67 7.10 -12.81 11.14
CA ALA A 67 6.66 -12.83 12.53
C ALA A 67 5.18 -13.22 12.74
N PRO A 68 4.19 -12.58 12.10
CA PRO A 68 2.79 -12.98 12.29
C PRO A 68 2.49 -14.36 11.68
N VAL A 69 3.13 -14.72 10.56
CA VAL A 69 2.94 -16.04 9.91
C VAL A 69 3.37 -17.15 10.85
N LEU A 70 4.55 -17.01 11.43
CA LEU A 70 5.12 -18.01 12.32
C LEU A 70 4.38 -18.05 13.67
N ALA A 71 3.93 -16.91 14.20
CA ALA A 71 3.13 -16.87 15.43
C ALA A 71 1.78 -17.57 15.31
N GLU A 72 1.15 -17.53 14.13
CA GLU A 72 -0.14 -18.18 13.85
C GLU A 72 0.04 -19.67 13.51
N ILE A 73 0.99 -20.01 12.62
CA ILE A 73 1.16 -21.39 12.12
C ILE A 73 1.88 -22.27 13.14
N GLN A 74 2.87 -21.72 13.85
CA GLN A 74 3.66 -22.41 14.88
C GLN A 74 4.36 -23.71 14.43
N ASP A 75 4.50 -23.92 13.13
CA ASP A 75 5.28 -24.99 12.50
C ASP A 75 6.30 -24.39 11.53
N GLU A 76 7.56 -24.84 11.61
CA GLU A 76 8.66 -24.29 10.82
C GLU A 76 8.45 -24.50 9.31
N SER A 77 8.00 -25.69 8.92
CA SER A 77 7.92 -26.10 7.53
C SER A 77 6.73 -25.46 6.83
N GLU A 78 5.58 -25.40 7.50
CA GLU A 78 4.38 -24.74 6.99
C GLU A 78 4.59 -23.22 6.93
N ALA A 79 5.18 -22.62 7.97
CA ALA A 79 5.50 -21.19 7.98
C ALA A 79 6.50 -20.83 6.88
N PHE A 80 7.49 -21.69 6.59
CA PHE A 80 8.42 -21.50 5.48
C PHE A 80 7.69 -21.42 4.12
N TRP A 81 6.81 -22.38 3.82
CA TRP A 81 6.09 -22.38 2.53
C TRP A 81 5.09 -21.23 2.42
N CYS A 82 4.41 -20.89 3.52
CA CYS A 82 3.57 -19.70 3.58
C CYS A 82 4.39 -18.43 3.33
N PHE A 83 5.57 -18.31 3.93
CA PHE A 83 6.48 -17.20 3.74
C PHE A 83 7.03 -17.12 2.31
N VAL A 84 7.38 -18.26 1.68
CA VAL A 84 7.77 -18.29 0.26
C VAL A 84 6.64 -17.77 -0.63
N GLY A 85 5.42 -18.26 -0.42
CA GLY A 85 4.24 -17.81 -1.17
C GLY A 85 3.87 -16.35 -0.89
N LEU A 86 4.20 -15.84 0.29
CA LEU A 86 4.08 -14.44 0.64
C LEU A 86 5.08 -13.59 -0.14
N MET A 87 6.35 -13.95 -0.05
CA MET A 87 7.42 -13.24 -0.73
C MET A 87 7.24 -13.24 -2.25
N GLN A 88 6.72 -14.30 -2.87
CA GLN A 88 6.43 -14.30 -4.30
C GLN A 88 5.38 -13.27 -4.72
N ARG A 89 4.36 -13.05 -3.89
CA ARG A 89 3.33 -12.03 -4.13
C ARG A 89 3.85 -10.64 -3.81
N THR A 90 4.63 -10.51 -2.73
CA THR A 90 5.25 -9.26 -2.30
C THR A 90 6.33 -8.79 -3.28
N ILE A 91 7.22 -9.65 -3.77
CA ILE A 91 8.28 -9.28 -4.73
C ILE A 91 7.70 -8.83 -6.08
N PHE A 92 6.54 -9.36 -6.49
CA PHE A 92 5.85 -8.89 -7.69
C PHE A 92 5.30 -7.47 -7.54
N VAL A 93 5.00 -7.05 -6.30
CA VAL A 93 4.50 -5.73 -5.93
C VAL A 93 5.63 -4.79 -5.46
N SER A 94 6.75 -5.33 -4.99
CA SER A 94 7.81 -4.65 -4.22
C SER A 94 9.19 -4.77 -4.84
N SER A 95 9.31 -4.87 -6.16
CA SER A 95 10.57 -4.53 -6.82
C SER A 95 10.40 -3.13 -7.42
N PRO A 96 10.34 -2.06 -6.60
CA PRO A 96 10.05 -0.74 -7.11
C PRO A 96 11.28 -0.35 -7.92
N LYS A 97 11.12 -0.18 -9.23
CA LYS A 97 11.94 0.84 -9.87
C LYS A 97 11.47 2.16 -9.28
N ASP A 98 12.34 3.16 -9.11
CA ASP A 98 11.98 4.44 -8.48
C ASP A 98 10.67 5.05 -9.05
N GLY A 99 10.35 4.78 -10.32
CA GLY A 99 9.09 5.19 -10.95
C GLY A 99 7.80 4.51 -10.43
N ASP A 100 7.84 3.30 -9.87
CA ASP A 100 6.65 2.61 -9.34
C ASP A 100 6.20 3.21 -8.00
N MET A 101 7.16 3.71 -7.20
CA MET A 101 6.86 4.41 -5.95
C MET A 101 6.24 5.78 -6.23
N ASP A 102 6.80 6.53 -7.17
CA ASP A 102 6.26 7.83 -7.58
C ASP A 102 4.80 7.70 -8.07
N LEU A 103 4.53 6.66 -8.86
CA LEU A 103 3.19 6.35 -9.37
C LEU A 103 2.21 6.01 -8.23
N ASN A 104 2.61 5.16 -7.29
CA ASN A 104 1.82 4.82 -6.11
C ASN A 104 1.46 6.06 -5.27
N LEU A 105 2.44 6.94 -5.04
CA LEU A 105 2.21 8.19 -4.32
C LEU A 105 1.29 9.13 -5.09
N GLU A 106 1.38 9.17 -6.41
CA GLU A 106 0.48 9.94 -7.26
C GLU A 106 -0.97 9.44 -7.15
N TYR A 107 -1.19 8.13 -7.26
CA TYR A 107 -2.51 7.53 -7.09
C TYR A 107 -3.06 7.77 -5.69
N MET A 108 -2.23 7.61 -4.66
CA MET A 108 -2.65 7.85 -3.29
C MET A 108 -3.09 9.30 -3.06
N ARG A 109 -2.33 10.28 -3.59
CA ARG A 109 -2.70 11.70 -3.51
C ARG A 109 -4.06 11.98 -4.16
N GLU A 110 -4.29 11.41 -5.34
CA GLU A 110 -5.52 11.66 -6.10
C GLU A 110 -6.73 10.90 -5.51
N LEU A 111 -6.52 9.71 -4.95
CA LEU A 111 -7.52 8.99 -4.15
C LEU A 111 -7.88 9.79 -2.89
N LEU A 112 -6.90 10.30 -2.13
CA LEU A 112 -7.17 11.13 -0.96
C LEU A 112 -7.92 12.41 -1.33
N ARG A 113 -7.60 13.02 -2.46
CA ARG A 113 -8.31 14.20 -2.96
C ARG A 113 -9.78 13.90 -3.25
N THR A 114 -10.06 12.77 -3.88
CA THR A 114 -11.40 12.38 -4.31
C THR A 114 -12.24 11.88 -3.14
N MET A 115 -11.65 11.07 -2.26
CA MET A 115 -12.37 10.31 -1.23
C MET A 115 -12.29 10.94 0.17
N THR A 116 -11.22 11.68 0.47
CA THR A 116 -10.99 12.34 1.76
C THR A 116 -10.59 13.82 1.58
N PRO A 117 -11.45 14.64 0.96
CA PRO A 117 -11.08 15.99 0.52
C PRO A 117 -10.65 16.90 1.67
N ARG A 118 -11.27 16.78 2.86
CA ARG A 118 -10.89 17.56 4.06
C ARG A 118 -9.41 17.37 4.41
N PHE A 119 -8.95 16.12 4.42
CA PHE A 119 -7.57 15.78 4.74
C PHE A 119 -6.62 16.23 3.64
N TYR A 120 -7.00 16.05 2.37
CA TYR A 120 -6.20 16.54 1.24
C TYR A 120 -6.03 18.06 1.25
N THR A 121 -7.08 18.82 1.59
CA THR A 121 -6.98 20.29 1.73
C THR A 121 -6.03 20.68 2.85
N HIS A 122 -6.05 19.98 3.99
CA HIS A 122 -5.09 20.18 5.07
C HIS A 122 -3.66 19.97 4.57
N LEU A 123 -3.37 18.83 3.94
CA LEU A 123 -2.05 18.55 3.35
C LEU A 123 -1.60 19.63 2.37
N LYS A 124 -2.50 20.10 1.50
CA LYS A 124 -2.20 21.17 0.53
C LYS A 124 -1.88 22.50 1.22
N SER A 125 -2.53 22.81 2.34
CA SER A 125 -2.21 24.01 3.13
C SER A 125 -0.83 23.94 3.78
N GLN A 126 -0.41 22.74 4.20
CA GLN A 126 0.90 22.49 4.78
C GLN A 126 2.02 22.47 3.73
N ARG A 127 1.72 22.13 2.46
CA ARG A 127 2.69 22.07 1.34
C ARG A 127 3.51 23.36 1.18
N ALA A 128 2.90 24.51 1.42
CA ALA A 128 3.59 25.80 1.28
C ALA A 128 4.73 25.99 2.28
N GLN A 129 4.64 25.34 3.45
CA GLN A 129 5.64 25.42 4.52
C GLN A 129 6.51 24.16 4.59
N HIS A 130 5.98 23.03 4.12
CA HIS A 130 6.62 21.72 4.13
C HIS A 130 6.43 21.03 2.76
N PRO A 131 7.40 21.13 1.83
CA PRO A 131 7.30 20.54 0.49
C PRO A 131 6.99 19.04 0.54
N ASP A 132 7.49 18.36 1.57
CA ASP A 132 7.43 16.91 1.78
C ASP A 132 6.06 16.45 2.36
N ALA A 133 5.15 17.38 2.68
CA ALA A 133 3.84 17.04 3.24
C ALA A 133 2.99 16.14 2.33
N LEU A 134 3.25 16.18 1.02
CA LEU A 134 2.57 15.36 0.00
C LEU A 134 3.28 14.04 -0.32
N GLU A 135 4.41 13.76 0.33
CA GLU A 135 5.12 12.49 0.14
C GLU A 135 4.44 11.31 0.83
N LEU A 136 3.44 11.55 1.69
CA LEU A 136 2.57 10.52 2.27
C LEU A 136 3.34 9.32 2.87
N LEU A 137 4.58 9.55 3.32
CA LEU A 137 5.49 8.52 3.80
C LEU A 137 4.91 7.69 4.96
N PHE A 138 3.92 8.23 5.68
CA PHE A 138 3.18 7.50 6.70
C PHE A 138 2.29 6.39 6.12
N VAL A 139 1.69 6.58 4.94
CA VAL A 139 0.94 5.52 4.24
C VAL A 139 1.91 4.46 3.74
N HIS A 140 3.07 4.86 3.23
CA HIS A 140 4.14 3.91 2.89
C HIS A 140 4.68 3.17 4.12
N ARG A 141 4.72 3.77 5.31
CA ARG A 141 5.23 3.07 6.50
C ARG A 141 4.18 2.16 7.14
N VAL A 142 2.91 2.52 7.05
CA VAL A 142 1.79 1.71 7.54
C VAL A 142 1.41 0.60 6.54
N CYS A 143 1.72 0.77 5.26
CA CYS A 143 1.39 -0.17 4.18
C CYS A 143 2.60 -0.76 3.42
N GLY A 144 3.84 -0.34 3.68
CA GLY A 144 5.04 -0.75 2.91
C GLY A 144 5.87 -1.80 3.64
N ASP A 145 6.53 -2.73 2.96
CA ASP A 145 6.97 -2.74 1.55
C ASP A 145 6.27 -3.83 0.73
N GLY A 146 5.08 -3.54 0.17
CA GLY A 146 4.22 -4.49 -0.60
C GLY A 146 4.07 -5.89 0.01
N GLY A 147 4.35 -5.99 1.31
CA GLY A 147 3.96 -7.07 2.18
C GLY A 147 2.50 -6.91 2.56
N PRO A 148 1.91 -7.92 3.20
CA PRO A 148 0.59 -7.78 3.79
C PRO A 148 0.59 -6.63 4.78
N ALA A 149 -0.39 -5.74 4.66
CA ALA A 149 -0.55 -4.66 5.62
C ALA A 149 -0.83 -5.27 7.00
N HIS A 150 -0.04 -4.88 8.00
CA HIS A 150 -0.28 -5.20 9.40
C HIS A 150 -1.35 -4.26 9.94
N VAL A 151 -2.61 -4.63 9.79
CA VAL A 151 -3.71 -3.89 10.41
C VAL A 151 -4.23 -4.69 11.60
N GLY A 152 -3.93 -4.22 12.82
CA GLY A 152 -4.40 -4.87 14.05
C GLY A 152 -3.85 -6.28 14.30
N GLY A 153 -2.61 -6.57 13.90
CA GLY A 153 -1.99 -7.90 14.07
C GLY A 153 -2.39 -8.94 13.04
N VAL A 154 -3.30 -8.62 12.11
CA VAL A 154 -3.67 -9.50 11.00
C VAL A 154 -2.80 -9.18 9.79
N LEU A 155 -2.07 -10.17 9.33
CA LEU A 155 -1.37 -10.16 8.05
C LEU A 155 -2.44 -10.28 6.95
N VAL A 156 -2.84 -9.16 6.32
CA VAL A 156 -3.87 -9.18 5.27
C VAL A 156 -3.20 -9.40 3.91
N PRO A 157 -3.26 -10.60 3.29
CA PRO A 157 -2.83 -10.77 1.91
C PRO A 157 -3.69 -9.85 1.05
N LEU A 158 -3.04 -8.84 0.47
CA LEU A 158 -3.68 -7.81 -0.34
C LEU A 158 -4.17 -8.48 -1.62
N PRO A 159 -5.48 -8.54 -1.89
CA PRO A 159 -5.98 -9.38 -2.97
C PRO A 159 -5.69 -8.87 -4.38
N ASP A 160 -5.15 -7.67 -4.56
CA ASP A 160 -5.08 -7.01 -5.87
C ASP A 160 -3.92 -6.00 -5.95
N ASP A 161 -3.43 -5.72 -7.17
CA ASP A 161 -2.27 -4.87 -7.45
C ASP A 161 -2.37 -3.45 -6.83
N TRP A 162 -3.57 -2.96 -6.50
CA TRP A 162 -3.80 -1.60 -5.99
C TRP A 162 -4.65 -1.51 -4.70
N PHE A 163 -5.09 -2.62 -4.11
CA PHE A 163 -5.98 -2.57 -2.93
C PHE A 163 -5.32 -1.90 -1.72
N HIS A 164 -4.00 -1.96 -1.64
CA HIS A 164 -3.19 -1.29 -0.61
C HIS A 164 -3.40 0.23 -0.58
N LEU A 165 -3.70 0.86 -1.73
CA LEU A 165 -4.03 2.29 -1.80
C LEU A 165 -5.35 2.61 -1.08
N PHE A 166 -6.36 1.74 -1.23
CA PHE A 166 -7.64 1.88 -0.55
C PHE A 166 -7.54 1.61 0.96
N LEU A 167 -6.62 0.75 1.38
CA LEU A 167 -6.27 0.60 2.79
C LEU A 167 -5.65 1.87 3.37
N GLY A 168 -4.66 2.45 2.68
CA GLY A 168 -4.09 3.74 3.06
C GLY A 168 -5.16 4.83 3.19
N ALA A 169 -6.05 4.93 2.20
CA ALA A 169 -7.15 5.89 2.20
C ALA A 169 -8.15 5.63 3.34
N ALA A 170 -8.41 4.37 3.68
CA ALA A 170 -9.28 3.99 4.79
C ALA A 170 -8.70 4.41 6.15
N ILE A 171 -7.40 4.21 6.36
CA ILE A 171 -6.71 4.62 7.59
C ILE A 171 -6.80 6.13 7.75
N VAL A 172 -6.53 6.90 6.68
CA VAL A 172 -6.71 8.35 6.69
C VAL A 172 -8.16 8.75 6.94
N ALA A 173 -9.13 8.06 6.33
CA ALA A 173 -10.55 8.36 6.52
C ALA A 173 -11.06 8.09 7.94
N LEU A 174 -10.47 7.11 8.65
CA LEU A 174 -10.87 6.73 10.01
C LEU A 174 -10.13 7.53 11.07
N TYR A 175 -8.82 7.71 10.92
CA TYR A 175 -7.93 8.25 11.96
C TYR A 175 -7.32 9.61 11.61
N GLY A 176 -7.58 10.13 10.41
CA GLY A 176 -7.10 11.44 9.96
C GLY A 176 -7.98 12.62 10.38
N GLY A 177 -9.13 12.39 11.05
CA GLY A 177 -9.98 13.47 11.55
C GLY A 177 -9.23 14.34 12.57
N ASP A 178 -8.65 13.71 13.58
CA ASP A 178 -7.89 14.38 14.65
C ASP A 178 -6.70 15.18 14.11
N VAL A 179 -6.05 14.67 13.06
CA VAL A 179 -4.95 15.34 12.37
C VAL A 179 -5.39 16.68 11.80
N VAL A 180 -6.54 16.70 11.13
CA VAL A 180 -7.09 17.92 10.51
C VAL A 180 -7.60 18.87 11.58
N ASP A 181 -8.31 18.35 12.59
CA ASP A 181 -8.94 19.17 13.61
C ASP A 181 -7.89 19.81 14.55
N GLN A 182 -6.75 19.15 14.77
CA GLN A 182 -5.61 19.70 15.53
C GLN A 182 -4.63 20.50 14.65
N GLY A 183 -4.83 20.51 13.33
CA GLY A 183 -3.94 21.21 12.40
C GLY A 183 -2.50 20.70 12.43
N MET A 184 -2.30 19.39 12.65
CA MET A 184 -0.98 18.79 12.85
C MET A 184 -0.07 19.03 11.64
N ARG A 185 1.20 19.34 11.91
CA ARG A 185 2.25 19.43 10.90
C ARG A 185 2.67 18.05 10.41
N PRO A 186 3.34 17.91 9.25
CA PRO A 186 3.73 16.60 8.70
C PRO A 186 4.54 15.69 9.65
N ASP A 187 5.42 16.27 10.48
CA ASP A 187 6.18 15.54 11.51
C ASP A 187 5.26 14.94 12.59
N GLU A 188 4.28 15.72 13.04
CA GLU A 188 3.29 15.32 14.04
C GLU A 188 2.31 14.28 13.45
N MET A 189 1.94 14.44 12.17
CA MET A 189 1.14 13.47 11.43
C MET A 189 1.84 12.12 11.32
N LEU A 190 3.13 12.12 10.96
CA LEU A 190 3.92 10.89 10.89
C LEU A 190 3.97 10.20 12.24
N LEU A 191 4.16 10.95 13.32
CA LEU A 191 4.16 10.42 14.69
C LEU A 191 2.79 9.86 15.09
N HIS A 192 1.70 10.58 14.77
CA HIS A 192 0.33 10.17 15.03
C HIS A 192 -0.02 8.85 14.33
N PHE A 193 0.22 8.74 13.03
CA PHE A 193 -0.05 7.50 12.30
C PHE A 193 0.88 6.36 12.71
N SER A 194 2.14 6.66 13.08
CA SER A 194 3.08 5.64 13.57
C SER A 194 2.67 5.11 14.94
N SER A 195 2.11 5.93 15.83
CA SER A 195 1.65 5.48 17.16
C SER A 195 0.36 4.66 17.10
N LEU A 196 -0.44 4.84 16.05
CA LEU A 196 -1.63 4.03 15.77
C LEU A 196 -1.28 2.62 15.27
N ALA A 197 -0.07 2.39 14.76
CA ALA A 197 0.39 1.06 14.39
C ALA A 197 0.26 0.09 15.58
N GLY A 198 -0.35 -1.08 15.35
CA GLY A 198 -0.65 -2.06 16.39
C GLY A 198 -1.91 -1.81 17.23
N HIS A 199 -2.51 -0.61 17.17
CA HIS A 199 -3.73 -0.26 17.92
C HIS A 199 -4.96 -0.07 17.02
N MET A 200 -4.78 -0.12 15.70
CA MET A 200 -5.88 -0.01 14.74
C MET A 200 -6.74 -1.28 14.74
N ASP A 201 -8.06 -1.09 14.67
CA ASP A 201 -9.00 -2.17 14.40
C ASP A 201 -8.91 -2.60 12.91
N GLY A 202 -8.31 -3.76 12.68
CA GLY A 202 -8.13 -4.33 11.34
C GLY A 202 -9.42 -4.60 10.60
N GLU A 203 -10.47 -5.05 11.28
CA GLU A 203 -11.75 -5.36 10.64
C GLU A 203 -12.46 -4.07 10.20
N LEU A 204 -12.42 -3.04 11.05
CA LEU A 204 -12.97 -1.73 10.72
C LEU A 204 -12.26 -1.10 9.52
N VAL A 205 -10.93 -1.13 9.49
CA VAL A 205 -10.13 -0.59 8.38
C VAL A 205 -10.42 -1.35 7.09
N LEU A 206 -10.46 -2.69 7.12
CA LEU A 206 -10.77 -3.49 5.94
C LEU A 206 -12.18 -3.23 5.42
N ARG A 207 -13.16 -3.13 6.31
CA ARG A 207 -14.55 -2.80 5.94
C ARG A 207 -14.62 -1.42 5.30
N LYS A 208 -13.90 -0.43 5.84
CA LYS A 208 -13.82 0.90 5.26
C LYS A 208 -13.13 0.90 3.91
N ALA A 209 -12.01 0.20 3.75
CA ALA A 209 -11.28 0.08 2.48
C ALA A 209 -12.14 -0.55 1.38
N ARG A 210 -12.86 -1.64 1.68
CA ARG A 210 -13.83 -2.24 0.75
C ARG A 210 -14.96 -1.28 0.38
N GLY A 211 -15.47 -0.52 1.35
CA GLY A 211 -16.47 0.52 1.11
C GLY A 211 -15.96 1.65 0.20
N LEU A 212 -14.71 2.07 0.39
CA LEU A 212 -14.06 3.06 -0.47
C LEU A 212 -13.86 2.53 -1.89
N LEU A 213 -13.38 1.30 -2.05
CA LEU A 213 -13.27 0.66 -3.36
C LEU A 213 -14.64 0.58 -4.06
N HIS A 214 -15.69 0.20 -3.34
CA HIS A 214 -17.04 0.18 -3.88
C HIS A 214 -17.51 1.57 -4.32
N GLN A 215 -17.26 2.60 -3.51
CA GLN A 215 -17.59 3.98 -3.85
C GLN A 215 -16.82 4.46 -5.10
N PHE A 216 -15.53 4.14 -5.19
CA PHE A 216 -14.71 4.46 -6.36
C PHE A 216 -15.31 3.85 -7.63
N ARG A 217 -15.77 2.60 -7.57
CA ARG A 217 -16.43 1.91 -8.70
C ARG A 217 -17.79 2.50 -9.11
N GLN A 218 -18.42 3.30 -8.25
CA GLN A 218 -19.65 4.01 -8.58
C GLN A 218 -19.40 5.39 -9.20
N LEU A 219 -18.14 5.87 -9.21
CA LEU A 219 -17.82 7.15 -9.81
C LEU A 219 -18.06 7.09 -11.32
N ARG A 220 -18.89 8.01 -11.81
CA ARG A 220 -19.16 8.12 -13.26
C ARG A 220 -17.98 8.70 -14.01
N SER A 221 -17.17 9.51 -13.33
CA SER A 221 -15.93 10.04 -13.85
C SER A 221 -14.80 9.94 -12.84
N ILE A 222 -13.59 9.72 -13.35
CA ILE A 222 -12.36 9.69 -12.56
C ILE A 222 -11.29 10.58 -13.21
N PRO A 223 -10.36 11.12 -12.42
CA PRO A 223 -9.19 11.83 -12.95
C PRO A 223 -8.33 10.91 -13.82
N CYS A 224 -7.74 11.46 -14.89
CA CYS A 224 -6.83 10.74 -15.78
C CYS A 224 -5.65 10.07 -15.07
N THR A 225 -5.18 10.63 -13.97
CA THR A 225 -4.15 10.03 -13.11
C THR A 225 -4.57 8.67 -12.57
N LEU A 226 -5.86 8.43 -12.30
CA LEU A 226 -6.35 7.14 -11.77
C LEU A 226 -6.79 6.16 -12.87
N ALA A 227 -6.62 6.51 -14.15
CA ALA A 227 -7.10 5.70 -15.27
C ALA A 227 -6.51 4.28 -15.27
N SER A 228 -5.20 4.15 -15.00
CA SER A 228 -4.53 2.85 -14.98
C SER A 228 -4.94 1.94 -13.81
N LEU A 229 -5.59 2.48 -12.76
CA LEU A 229 -6.26 1.63 -11.76
C LEU A 229 -7.42 0.82 -12.36
N CYS A 230 -7.92 1.22 -13.52
CA CYS A 230 -9.00 0.55 -14.24
C CYS A 230 -8.49 -0.33 -15.40
N GLU A 231 -7.21 -0.26 -15.77
CA GLU A 231 -6.72 -0.80 -17.05
C GLU A 231 -6.50 -2.32 -17.06
N LEU A 232 -6.16 -3.01 -15.95
CA LEU A 232 -6.05 -4.49 -15.90
C LEU A 232 -5.65 -5.01 -14.49
N CYS A 233 -6.35 -6.04 -13.99
CA CYS A 233 -5.87 -6.95 -12.93
C CYS A 233 -6.51 -8.36 -13.08
N GLY A 234 -6.16 -9.12 -14.13
CA GLY A 234 -6.41 -10.57 -14.25
C GLY A 234 -7.83 -11.12 -13.93
N PRO A 235 -8.01 -12.46 -13.82
CA PRO A 235 -9.20 -13.05 -13.22
C PRO A 235 -9.07 -12.97 -11.70
N GLY A 236 -9.74 -11.98 -11.12
CA GLY A 236 -9.62 -11.55 -9.73
C GLY A 236 -10.79 -10.61 -9.41
N MET A 237 -10.81 -9.94 -8.26
CA MET A 237 -11.96 -9.15 -7.76
C MET A 237 -12.47 -8.01 -8.70
N TRP A 238 -11.78 -7.83 -9.83
CA TRP A 238 -12.00 -6.89 -10.93
C TRP A 238 -12.93 -7.39 -12.05
N ASP A 239 -13.52 -8.58 -11.94
CA ASP A 239 -14.35 -9.24 -12.96
C ASP A 239 -15.61 -8.46 -13.43
N SER A 240 -15.89 -7.28 -12.85
CA SER A 240 -16.93 -6.36 -13.32
C SER A 240 -16.28 -5.05 -13.76
N GLY A 241 -16.02 -4.91 -15.06
CA GLY A 241 -15.35 -3.76 -15.66
C GLY A 241 -15.95 -2.44 -15.19
N HIS A 242 -15.19 -1.72 -14.38
CA HIS A 242 -15.49 -0.33 -14.06
C HIS A 242 -14.97 0.51 -15.22
N VAL A 243 -15.87 1.15 -15.96
CA VAL A 243 -15.53 1.98 -17.13
C VAL A 243 -16.01 3.42 -16.87
N PRO A 244 -15.28 4.19 -16.05
CA PRO A 244 -15.61 5.59 -15.79
C PRO A 244 -15.22 6.47 -16.97
N VAL A 245 -15.84 7.64 -17.08
CA VAL A 245 -15.37 8.72 -17.95
C VAL A 245 -14.07 9.28 -17.39
N ILE A 246 -13.02 9.30 -18.20
CA ILE A 246 -11.72 9.83 -17.78
C ILE A 246 -11.73 11.35 -17.96
N GLU A 247 -11.51 12.11 -16.88
CA GLU A 247 -11.40 13.56 -16.91
C GLU A 247 -9.93 13.99 -16.84
N CYS A 248 -9.45 14.69 -17.87
CA CYS A 248 -8.07 15.18 -17.90
C CYS A 248 -7.91 16.41 -17.00
N ARG A 249 -6.88 16.40 -16.14
CA ARG A 249 -6.57 17.53 -15.25
C ARG A 249 -5.45 18.45 -15.72
N ARG A 250 -4.84 18.16 -16.88
CA ARG A 250 -3.80 18.97 -17.53
C ARG A 250 -2.52 19.18 -16.72
N ASP A 251 -2.20 18.32 -15.75
CA ASP A 251 -0.92 18.32 -15.03
C ASP A 251 0.23 17.67 -15.84
N HIS A 252 0.19 17.74 -17.17
CA HIS A 252 1.13 17.05 -18.08
C HIS A 252 2.12 17.99 -18.79
N ASP A 253 2.47 19.13 -18.20
CA ASP A 253 3.44 20.10 -18.76
C ASP A 253 3.21 20.45 -20.26
N GLY A 254 1.94 20.52 -20.68
CA GLY A 254 1.54 20.86 -22.04
C GLY A 254 1.50 19.70 -23.05
N GLN A 255 1.71 18.45 -22.60
CA GLN A 255 1.50 17.25 -23.43
C GLN A 255 0.03 16.81 -23.46
N PRO A 256 -0.44 16.18 -24.55
CA PRO A 256 -1.77 15.59 -24.62
C PRO A 256 -1.94 14.48 -23.57
N CYS A 257 -3.16 14.35 -23.03
CA CYS A 257 -3.44 13.39 -21.96
C CYS A 257 -3.11 11.96 -22.42
N PRO A 258 -2.22 11.23 -21.72
CA PRO A 258 -1.82 9.87 -22.10
C PRO A 258 -2.98 8.86 -22.04
N HIS A 259 -4.02 9.16 -21.25
CA HIS A 259 -5.21 8.32 -21.09
C HIS A 259 -6.45 8.87 -21.83
N GLY A 260 -6.28 9.85 -22.72
CA GLY A 260 -7.37 10.36 -23.57
C GLY A 260 -8.53 11.02 -22.82
N GLY A 261 -8.27 11.60 -21.63
CA GLY A 261 -9.33 12.19 -20.80
C GLY A 261 -10.03 13.38 -21.46
N VAL A 262 -11.36 13.41 -21.34
CA VAL A 262 -12.24 14.49 -21.84
C VAL A 262 -11.99 15.77 -21.06
N GLU A 263 -12.03 16.91 -21.73
CA GLU A 263 -11.86 18.19 -21.04
C GLU A 263 -13.06 18.48 -20.12
N PRO A 264 -12.87 19.05 -18.92
CA PRO A 264 -13.99 19.44 -18.04
C PRO A 264 -15.02 20.35 -18.72
N ALA A 265 -14.62 21.09 -19.75
CA ALA A 265 -15.50 21.95 -20.55
C ALA A 265 -16.36 21.16 -21.56
N GLU A 266 -15.89 20.01 -22.05
CA GLU A 266 -16.61 19.16 -23.02
C GLU A 266 -17.64 18.25 -22.33
N VAL A 267 -17.37 17.80 -21.10
CA VAL A 267 -18.33 17.04 -20.27
C VAL A 267 -19.61 17.86 -19.98
N ALA A 268 -19.46 19.18 -19.82
CA ALA A 268 -20.58 20.09 -19.62
C ALA A 268 -21.42 20.31 -20.91
N SER A 269 -20.81 20.18 -22.09
CA SER A 269 -21.55 20.26 -23.37
C SER A 269 -22.24 18.94 -23.74
N GLU A 270 -21.62 17.79 -23.49
CA GLU A 270 -22.24 16.48 -23.77
C GLU A 270 -23.44 16.21 -22.84
N ALA A 271 -23.37 16.61 -21.57
CA ALA A 271 -24.51 16.50 -20.65
C ALA A 271 -25.71 17.37 -21.05
N VAL A 272 -25.48 18.44 -21.81
CA VAL A 272 -26.54 19.33 -22.33
C VAL A 272 -27.09 18.83 -23.67
N GLU A 273 -26.32 18.10 -24.47
CA GLU A 273 -26.79 17.49 -25.72
C GLU A 273 -27.65 16.24 -25.49
N VAL A 274 -27.33 15.41 -24.48
CA VAL A 274 -28.15 14.22 -24.14
C VAL A 274 -29.55 14.60 -23.64
N ASP A 275 -29.72 15.77 -23.00
CA ASP A 275 -31.02 16.24 -22.51
C ASP A 275 -31.88 16.93 -23.61
N ARG A 276 -31.30 17.17 -24.79
CA ARG A 276 -31.99 17.76 -25.96
C ARG A 276 -32.54 16.74 -26.95
N ASP A 277 -32.07 15.49 -26.88
CA ASP A 277 -32.47 14.41 -27.80
C ASP A 277 -33.56 13.49 -27.22
N GLY A 278 -34.17 13.88 -26.10
CA GLY A 278 -35.41 13.30 -25.56
C GLY A 278 -36.62 13.68 -26.43
N GLY A 279 -36.70 13.04 -27.61
CA GLY A 279 -37.64 13.35 -28.67
C GLY A 279 -39.12 13.41 -28.25
N GLU A 280 -39.78 14.44 -28.78
CA GLU A 280 -41.18 14.36 -29.18
C GLU A 280 -41.36 13.15 -30.11
N VAL A 281 -42.34 12.30 -29.82
CA VAL A 281 -42.90 11.36 -30.79
C VAL A 281 -44.43 11.44 -30.70
N PRO A 282 -45.16 11.39 -31.83
CA PRO A 282 -46.58 11.79 -31.94
C PRO A 282 -47.58 10.80 -31.34
#